data_AF-V6TDS9-F1
#
_entry.id   AF-V6TDS9-F1
#
_cell.length_a   1.000
_cell.length_b   1.000
_cell.length_c   1.000
_cell.angle_alpha   90.00
_cell.angle_beta   90.00
_cell.angle_gamma   90.00
#
_symmetry.space_group_name_H-M   'P 1'
#
loop_
_entity.id
_entity.type
_entity.pdbx_description
1 polymer ?
#
loop_
_entity_poly.entity_id
_entity_poly.type
_entity_poly.pdbx_seq_one_letter_code
_entity_poly.pdbx_strand_id
1 'polypeptide(L)'
;MAFLANQKFPMSEELINTIHETYGFPLELVRDAVASAGDDVDSILDYIAAQQPTEMGDEVQKEPAPEDPKLSGSPLASGVTQNSVSTHSPGTQSFSPEELRIRRQKAELEEIKREKQREKNMKAQLHDRIRYEMEARKHESEELRKRMQQQYTEMRAAMKSDGPLGSFEDVFSEHTDSTAACSGSACCVRNTSDLQTVAVVEGVIKVKAIKTSGGAPKQVSIRVDETMEALFDSLELLETESLWYPAASVLYSRTSLSGKTLKELGFVSNTLFHIRSSLS
;
A
#
# COMPACT_ATOMS: atom_id res chain seq x y z
N MET A 1 -18.50 -34.16 -37.71
CA MET A 1 -17.10 -34.24 -37.25
C MET A 1 -16.37 -33.01 -37.75
N ALA A 2 -16.22 -31.99 -36.90
CA ALA A 2 -15.06 -31.09 -36.83
C ALA A 2 -15.37 -30.03 -35.76
N PHE A 3 -14.87 -30.31 -34.55
CA PHE A 3 -14.72 -29.33 -33.48
C PHE A 3 -13.82 -28.21 -33.99
N LEU A 4 -14.31 -26.97 -34.03
CA LEU A 4 -13.45 -25.80 -34.00
C LEU A 4 -13.42 -25.33 -32.55
N ALA A 5 -12.30 -25.62 -31.91
CA ALA A 5 -11.95 -25.13 -30.60
C ALA A 5 -12.06 -23.60 -30.60
N ASN A 6 -13.00 -23.09 -29.81
CA ASN A 6 -13.03 -21.69 -29.42
C ASN A 6 -11.73 -21.40 -28.66
N GLN A 7 -10.80 -20.77 -29.36
CA GLN A 7 -9.55 -20.26 -28.84
C GLN A 7 -9.89 -19.11 -27.87
N LYS A 8 -10.12 -19.46 -26.60
CA LYS A 8 -10.36 -18.50 -25.53
C LYS A 8 -9.01 -17.90 -25.14
N PHE A 9 -8.75 -16.73 -25.71
CA PHE A 9 -7.82 -15.64 -25.33
C PHE A 9 -6.63 -15.98 -24.40
N PRO A 10 -5.38 -15.94 -24.90
CA PRO A 10 -4.17 -15.86 -24.06
C PRO A 10 -3.91 -14.47 -23.44
N MET A 11 -4.61 -13.42 -23.89
CA MET A 11 -4.41 -12.03 -23.42
C MET A 11 -4.86 -11.79 -21.97
N SER A 12 -5.87 -12.50 -21.48
CA SER A 12 -6.43 -12.23 -20.14
C SER A 12 -5.50 -12.70 -19.01
N GLU A 13 -4.75 -13.80 -19.21
CA GLU A 13 -3.78 -14.29 -18.21
C GLU A 13 -2.58 -13.35 -18.05
N GLU A 14 -2.08 -12.76 -19.15
CA GLU A 14 -1.02 -11.75 -19.09
C GLU A 14 -1.48 -10.47 -18.38
N LEU A 15 -2.73 -10.04 -18.62
CA LEU A 15 -3.36 -8.92 -17.93
C LEU A 15 -3.53 -9.19 -16.43
N ILE A 16 -4.03 -10.38 -16.07
CA ILE A 16 -4.20 -10.82 -14.68
C ILE A 16 -2.86 -10.78 -13.93
N ASN A 17 -1.81 -11.37 -14.52
CA ASN A 17 -0.49 -11.41 -13.92
C ASN A 17 0.11 -10.01 -13.80
N THR A 18 -0.05 -9.16 -14.83
CA THR A 18 0.43 -7.78 -14.80
C THR A 18 -0.24 -6.99 -13.68
N ILE A 19 -1.56 -7.10 -13.51
CA ILE A 19 -2.29 -6.39 -12.45
C ILE A 19 -1.92 -6.95 -11.06
N HIS A 20 -1.82 -8.27 -10.92
CA HIS A 20 -1.36 -8.91 -9.69
C HIS A 20 0.04 -8.45 -9.28
N GLU A 21 1.00 -8.46 -10.20
CA GLU A 21 2.39 -8.08 -9.93
C GLU A 21 2.56 -6.58 -9.71
N THR A 22 1.82 -5.75 -10.45
CA THR A 22 1.94 -4.28 -10.38
C THR A 22 1.27 -3.70 -9.14
N TYR A 23 0.12 -4.26 -8.74
CA TYR A 23 -0.70 -3.69 -7.66
C TYR A 23 -0.78 -4.58 -6.40
N GLY A 24 -0.29 -5.82 -6.46
CA GLY A 24 -0.25 -6.74 -5.32
C GLY A 24 -1.61 -7.34 -4.94
N PHE A 25 -2.63 -7.22 -5.78
CA PHE A 25 -3.97 -7.79 -5.52
C PHE A 25 -3.97 -9.31 -5.62
N PRO A 26 -4.72 -10.06 -4.80
CA PRO A 26 -4.81 -11.52 -4.94
C PRO A 26 -5.23 -11.95 -6.34
N LEU A 27 -4.56 -12.96 -6.91
CA LEU A 27 -4.85 -13.46 -8.27
C LEU A 27 -6.32 -13.85 -8.48
N GLU A 28 -6.96 -14.40 -7.46
CA GLU A 28 -8.38 -14.79 -7.50
C GLU A 28 -9.30 -13.58 -7.67
N LEU A 29 -8.97 -12.47 -7.01
CA LEU A 29 -9.73 -11.24 -7.05
C LEU A 29 -9.53 -10.49 -8.37
N VAL A 30 -8.31 -10.51 -8.92
CA VAL A 30 -8.04 -9.98 -10.27
C VAL A 30 -8.74 -10.82 -11.34
N ARG A 31 -8.79 -12.15 -11.19
CA ARG A 31 -9.53 -13.05 -12.09
C ARG A 31 -11.03 -12.78 -12.09
N ASP A 32 -11.63 -12.58 -10.92
CA ASP A 32 -13.04 -12.23 -10.80
C ASP A 32 -13.34 -10.86 -11.42
N ALA A 33 -12.45 -9.90 -11.19
CA ALA A 33 -12.56 -8.56 -11.74
C ALA A 33 -12.44 -8.54 -13.27
N VAL A 34 -11.50 -9.28 -13.85
CA VAL A 34 -11.37 -9.44 -15.32
C VAL A 34 -12.59 -10.17 -15.90
N ALA A 35 -13.13 -11.16 -15.19
CA ALA A 35 -14.33 -11.86 -15.64
C ALA A 35 -15.60 -10.97 -15.62
N SER A 36 -15.66 -9.99 -14.72
CA SER A 36 -16.83 -9.13 -14.51
C SER A 36 -16.75 -7.81 -15.27
N ALA A 37 -15.58 -7.15 -15.25
CA ALA A 37 -15.32 -5.86 -15.85
C ALA A 37 -14.72 -5.94 -17.26
N GLY A 38 -14.31 -7.14 -17.71
CA GLY A 38 -13.68 -7.36 -19.01
C GLY A 38 -12.16 -7.11 -18.99
N ASP A 39 -11.58 -6.79 -20.15
CA ASP A 39 -10.13 -6.61 -20.31
C ASP A 39 -9.66 -5.16 -20.08
N ASP A 40 -10.56 -4.24 -19.69
CA ASP A 40 -10.24 -2.84 -19.41
C ASP A 40 -9.65 -2.68 -18.00
N VAL A 41 -8.41 -2.23 -17.91
CA VAL A 41 -7.67 -2.10 -16.64
C VAL A 41 -8.37 -1.15 -15.67
N ASP A 42 -8.91 -0.03 -16.15
CA ASP A 42 -9.57 0.94 -15.27
C ASP A 42 -10.86 0.35 -14.68
N SER A 43 -11.68 -0.31 -15.52
CA SER A 43 -12.88 -1.01 -15.07
C SER A 43 -12.57 -2.16 -14.09
N ILE A 44 -11.47 -2.90 -14.31
CA ILE A 44 -10.98 -3.95 -13.40
C ILE A 44 -10.60 -3.35 -12.04
N LEU A 45 -9.83 -2.26 -12.03
CA LEU A 45 -9.39 -1.62 -10.79
C LEU A 45 -10.56 -0.99 -10.02
N ASP A 46 -11.53 -0.39 -10.71
CA ASP A 46 -12.74 0.15 -10.09
C ASP A 46 -13.61 -0.96 -9.46
N TYR A 47 -13.73 -2.10 -10.13
CA TYR A 47 -14.42 -3.27 -9.60
C TYR A 47 -13.72 -3.85 -8.35
N ILE A 48 -12.39 -3.93 -8.37
CA ILE A 48 -11.58 -4.36 -7.22
C ILE A 48 -11.75 -3.39 -6.04
N ALA A 49 -11.72 -2.08 -6.29
CA ALA A 49 -11.91 -1.05 -5.28
C ALA A 49 -13.31 -1.11 -4.65
N ALA A 50 -14.35 -1.38 -5.46
CA ALA A 50 -15.71 -1.54 -4.97
C ALA A 50 -15.92 -2.80 -4.11
N GLN A 51 -15.08 -3.83 -4.27
CA GLN A 51 -15.12 -5.05 -3.46
C GLN A 51 -14.28 -4.99 -2.18
N GLN A 52 -13.35 -4.03 -2.05
CA GLN A 52 -12.59 -3.91 -0.81
C GLN A 52 -13.51 -3.33 0.28
N PRO A 53 -13.72 -4.06 1.40
CA PRO A 53 -14.46 -3.50 2.52
C PRO A 53 -13.72 -2.25 3.00
N THR A 54 -14.39 -1.11 2.95
CA THR A 54 -13.88 0.15 3.46
C THR A 54 -13.71 0.05 4.99
N GLU A 55 -12.62 -0.53 5.47
CA GLU A 55 -12.21 -0.45 6.87
C GLU A 55 -11.56 0.91 7.15
N MET A 56 -12.35 1.98 7.09
CA MET A 56 -12.00 3.29 7.67
C MET A 56 -13.27 4.00 8.09
N GLY A 57 -13.46 4.11 9.41
CA GLY A 57 -14.32 5.13 10.01
C GLY A 57 -15.79 4.73 10.18
N ASP A 58 -16.14 4.48 11.44
CA ASP A 58 -17.48 4.50 11.99
C ASP A 58 -18.12 5.88 11.75
N GLU A 59 -18.59 6.16 10.53
CA GLU A 59 -19.62 7.14 10.32
C GLU A 59 -20.95 6.47 10.65
N VAL A 60 -21.38 6.70 11.89
CA VAL A 60 -22.76 6.55 12.33
C VAL A 60 -23.65 7.33 11.36
N GLN A 61 -24.08 6.69 10.28
CA GLN A 61 -25.30 7.06 9.60
C GLN A 61 -26.43 6.80 10.60
N LYS A 62 -26.83 7.89 11.28
CA LYS A 62 -28.14 8.00 11.92
C LYS A 62 -29.18 7.71 10.84
N GLU A 63 -29.69 6.49 10.85
CA GLU A 63 -30.98 6.16 10.26
C GLU A 63 -32.01 7.13 10.86
N PRO A 64 -32.78 7.91 10.06
CA PRO A 64 -33.91 8.63 10.60
C PRO A 64 -34.99 7.60 10.93
N ALA A 65 -35.33 7.50 12.21
CA ALA A 65 -36.41 6.66 12.69
C ALA A 65 -37.70 6.92 11.89
N PRO A 66 -38.49 5.88 11.57
CA PRO A 66 -39.83 6.07 11.03
C PRO A 66 -40.69 6.74 12.11
N GLU A 67 -41.30 7.87 11.77
CA GLU A 67 -42.30 8.51 12.62
C GLU A 67 -43.55 7.62 12.71
N ASP A 68 -43.80 7.07 13.90
CA ASP A 68 -45.12 6.52 14.23
C ASP A 68 -46.06 7.65 14.70
N PRO A 69 -47.33 7.63 14.28
CA PRO A 69 -48.27 8.70 14.54
C PRO A 69 -48.82 8.65 15.97
N LYS A 70 -48.80 9.82 16.61
CA LYS A 70 -49.69 10.30 17.68
C LYS A 70 -50.76 9.32 18.16
N LEU A 71 -50.66 8.82 19.39
CA LEU A 71 -51.84 8.60 20.24
C LEU A 71 -51.59 8.99 21.70
N SER A 72 -52.60 9.69 22.21
CA SER A 72 -52.84 10.34 23.50
C SER A 72 -52.11 9.84 24.74
N GLY A 73 -51.70 10.79 25.56
CA GLY A 73 -51.25 10.53 26.93
C GLY A 73 -52.38 10.33 27.95
N SER A 74 -51.88 9.96 29.14
CA SER A 74 -52.47 10.10 30.48
C SER A 74 -53.34 8.95 31.02
N PRO A 75 -53.45 8.81 32.36
CA PRO A 75 -52.57 7.95 33.17
C PRO A 75 -53.37 7.02 34.10
N LEU A 76 -52.71 6.13 34.85
CA LEU A 76 -52.99 5.80 36.27
C LEU A 76 -52.27 4.50 36.65
N ALA A 77 -51.16 4.64 37.38
CA ALA A 77 -50.65 3.57 38.22
C ALA A 77 -51.44 3.55 39.52
N SER A 78 -52.00 2.40 39.88
CA SER A 78 -52.57 2.14 41.20
C SER A 78 -52.34 0.68 41.57
N GLY A 79 -51.81 0.43 42.77
CA GLY A 79 -52.04 -0.83 43.47
C GLY A 79 -50.93 -1.89 43.43
N VAL A 80 -50.10 -1.87 44.47
CA VAL A 80 -49.39 -2.98 45.12
C VAL A 80 -50.21 -4.28 45.21
N THR A 81 -49.59 -5.48 45.06
CA THR A 81 -49.60 -6.58 46.07
C THR A 81 -48.76 -7.82 45.70
N GLN A 82 -47.82 -8.13 46.61
CA GLN A 82 -47.50 -9.41 47.27
C GLN A 82 -46.89 -10.64 46.55
N ASN A 83 -45.84 -11.14 47.21
CA ASN A 83 -45.12 -12.40 47.02
C ASN A 83 -46.01 -13.65 47.02
N SER A 84 -45.69 -14.62 46.16
CA SER A 84 -45.88 -16.04 46.47
C SER A 84 -44.74 -16.85 45.88
N VAL A 85 -43.98 -17.50 46.77
CA VAL A 85 -43.07 -18.61 46.45
C VAL A 85 -43.95 -19.77 46.01
N SER A 86 -43.80 -20.22 44.76
CA SER A 86 -44.44 -21.44 44.27
C SER A 86 -43.38 -22.45 43.86
N THR A 87 -43.42 -23.58 44.56
CA THR A 87 -42.66 -24.79 44.33
C THR A 87 -43.08 -25.39 42.99
N HIS A 88 -42.23 -25.35 41.96
CA HIS A 88 -42.52 -25.98 40.68
C HIS A 88 -41.90 -27.39 40.61
N SER A 89 -42.76 -28.42 40.59
CA SER A 89 -42.51 -29.70 39.93
C SER A 89 -42.03 -29.48 38.48
N PRO A 90 -41.38 -30.45 37.80
CA PRO A 90 -40.90 -30.28 36.43
C PRO A 90 -42.08 -30.36 35.44
N GLY A 91 -42.96 -29.36 35.52
CA GLY A 91 -43.98 -29.08 34.53
C GLY A 91 -43.37 -28.16 33.50
N THR A 92 -43.47 -28.57 32.24
CA THR A 92 -43.10 -27.80 31.05
C THR A 92 -43.67 -26.38 31.16
N GLN A 93 -42.84 -25.42 31.60
CA GLN A 93 -43.22 -24.01 31.60
C GLN A 93 -43.36 -23.59 30.15
N SER A 94 -44.60 -23.31 29.73
CA SER A 94 -44.87 -22.65 28.47
C SER A 94 -44.35 -21.22 28.58
N PHE A 95 -43.12 -20.99 28.13
CA PHE A 95 -42.56 -19.66 28.02
C PHE A 95 -43.46 -18.81 27.12
N SER A 96 -43.74 -17.58 27.56
CA SER A 96 -44.50 -16.68 26.70
C SER A 96 -43.69 -16.39 25.43
N PRO A 97 -44.35 -16.12 24.29
CA PRO A 97 -43.65 -15.75 23.06
C PRO A 97 -42.67 -14.58 23.25
N GLU A 98 -43.00 -13.65 24.15
CA GLU A 98 -42.16 -12.50 24.53
C GLU A 98 -40.89 -12.97 25.29
N GLU A 99 -41.02 -13.89 26.24
CA GLU A 99 -39.90 -14.44 27.01
C GLU A 99 -38.95 -15.26 26.14
N LEU A 100 -39.48 -16.02 25.17
CA LEU A 100 -38.67 -16.72 24.19
C LEU A 100 -37.90 -15.77 23.28
N ARG A 101 -38.51 -14.64 22.89
CA ARG A 101 -37.84 -13.59 22.10
C ARG A 101 -36.69 -12.97 22.89
N ILE A 102 -36.94 -12.57 24.13
CA ILE A 102 -35.93 -11.98 25.02
C ILE A 102 -34.77 -12.97 25.26
N ARG A 103 -35.07 -14.26 25.45
CA ARG A 103 -34.05 -15.29 25.65
C ARG A 103 -33.19 -15.52 24.41
N ARG A 104 -33.77 -15.48 23.20
CA ARG A 104 -33.02 -15.54 21.94
C ARG A 104 -32.11 -14.34 21.78
N GLN A 105 -32.62 -13.12 21.98
CA GLN A 105 -31.82 -11.90 21.92
C GLN A 105 -30.66 -11.90 22.93
N LYS A 106 -30.88 -12.43 24.14
CA LYS A 106 -29.81 -12.55 25.14
C LYS A 106 -28.74 -13.55 24.74
N ALA A 107 -29.13 -14.68 24.15
CA ALA A 107 -28.18 -15.68 23.65
C ALA A 107 -27.35 -15.13 22.48
N GLU A 108 -27.99 -14.40 21.57
CA GLU A 108 -27.34 -13.73 20.43
C GLU A 108 -26.33 -12.68 20.90
N LEU A 109 -26.69 -11.82 21.87
CA LEU A 109 -25.75 -10.86 22.46
C LEU A 109 -24.58 -11.52 23.18
N GLU A 110 -24.80 -12.66 23.83
CA GLU A 110 -23.72 -13.42 24.47
C GLU A 110 -22.78 -14.06 23.45
N GLU A 111 -23.32 -14.53 22.31
CA GLU A 111 -22.54 -15.04 21.19
C GLU A 111 -21.71 -13.95 20.53
N ILE A 112 -22.29 -12.78 20.25
CA ILE A 112 -21.56 -11.60 19.74
C ILE A 112 -20.43 -11.21 20.70
N LYS A 113 -20.67 -11.24 22.01
CA LYS A 113 -19.64 -10.93 23.01
C LYS A 113 -18.49 -11.95 22.98
N ARG A 114 -18.79 -13.25 22.83
CA ARG A 114 -17.77 -14.29 22.71
C ARG A 114 -16.97 -14.15 21.42
N GLU A 115 -17.63 -13.85 20.31
CA GLU A 115 -16.97 -13.69 19.01
C GLU A 115 -16.04 -12.48 18.99
N LYS A 116 -16.50 -11.34 19.51
CA LYS A 116 -15.66 -10.14 19.67
C LYS A 116 -14.44 -10.39 20.55
N GLN A 117 -14.56 -11.24 21.58
CA GLN A 117 -13.42 -11.60 22.42
C GLN A 117 -12.43 -12.51 21.66
N ARG A 118 -12.90 -13.43 20.83
CA ARG A 118 -12.03 -14.26 19.96
C ARG A 118 -11.29 -13.40 18.94
N GLU A 119 -11.99 -12.47 18.30
CA GLU A 119 -11.40 -11.54 17.34
C GLU A 119 -10.31 -10.69 17.99
N LYS A 120 -10.57 -10.16 19.19
CA LYS A 120 -9.57 -9.41 19.96
C LYS A 120 -8.32 -10.25 20.25
N ASN A 121 -8.50 -11.53 20.60
CA ASN A 121 -7.39 -12.43 20.88
C ASN A 121 -6.59 -12.76 19.60
N MET A 122 -7.27 -12.99 18.48
CA MET A 122 -6.65 -13.20 17.17
C MET A 122 -5.83 -11.99 16.73
N LYS A 123 -6.39 -10.80 16.87
CA LYS A 123 -5.70 -9.54 16.57
C LYS A 123 -4.45 -9.36 17.42
N ALA A 124 -4.53 -9.65 18.73
CA ALA A 124 -3.36 -9.59 19.61
C ALA A 124 -2.24 -10.55 19.17
N GLN A 125 -2.59 -11.80 18.81
CA GLN A 125 -1.61 -12.77 18.32
C GLN A 125 -0.95 -12.33 17.01
N LEU A 126 -1.70 -11.73 16.09
CA LEU A 126 -1.16 -11.19 14.84
C LEU A 126 -0.19 -10.03 15.10
N HIS A 127 -0.55 -9.11 15.99
CA HIS A 127 0.32 -7.99 16.36
C HIS A 127 1.64 -8.48 16.99
N ASP A 128 1.58 -9.50 17.84
CA ASP A 128 2.78 -10.09 18.44
C ASP A 128 3.64 -10.81 17.40
N ARG A 129 3.04 -11.55 16.47
CA ARG A 129 3.76 -12.18 15.36
C ARG A 129 4.50 -11.15 14.50
N ILE A 130 3.82 -10.07 14.11
CA ILE A 130 4.41 -8.98 13.32
C ILE A 130 5.59 -8.36 14.07
N ARG A 131 5.44 -8.14 15.39
CA ARG A 131 6.50 -7.59 16.23
C ARG A 131 7.76 -8.47 16.21
N TYR A 132 7.60 -9.78 16.42
CA TYR A 132 8.72 -10.71 16.38
C TYR A 132 9.39 -10.79 15.01
N GLU A 133 8.60 -10.75 13.94
CA GLU A 133 9.13 -10.76 12.58
C GLU A 133 9.93 -9.48 12.26
N MET A 134 9.43 -8.32 12.65
CA MET A 134 10.13 -7.05 12.50
C MET A 134 11.42 -7.01 13.33
N GLU A 135 11.40 -7.56 14.54
CA GLU A 135 12.59 -7.67 15.38
C GLU A 135 13.64 -8.61 14.77
N ALA A 136 13.22 -9.74 14.21
CA ALA A 136 14.11 -10.66 13.49
C ALA A 136 14.76 -9.99 12.27
N ARG A 137 13.97 -9.31 11.43
CA ARG A 137 14.50 -8.57 10.26
C ARG A 137 15.48 -7.46 10.66
N LYS A 138 15.19 -6.77 11.77
CA LYS A 138 16.10 -5.76 12.33
C LYS A 138 17.42 -6.40 12.78
N HIS A 139 17.36 -7.52 13.48
CA HIS A 139 18.55 -8.25 13.93
C HIS A 139 19.42 -8.70 12.74
N GLU A 140 18.81 -9.29 11.71
CA GLU A 140 19.50 -9.69 10.48
C GLU A 140 20.19 -8.52 9.77
N SER A 141 19.49 -7.37 9.70
CA SER A 141 20.06 -6.13 9.13
C SER A 141 21.25 -5.62 9.93
N GLU A 142 21.16 -5.65 11.27
CA GLU A 142 22.26 -5.25 12.14
C GLU A 142 23.47 -6.18 12.04
N GLU A 143 23.26 -7.49 11.93
CA GLU A 143 24.34 -8.45 11.69
C GLU A 143 25.02 -8.23 10.34
N LEU A 144 24.25 -8.01 9.27
CA LEU A 144 24.80 -7.71 7.95
C LEU A 144 25.63 -6.43 7.99
N ARG A 145 25.13 -5.38 8.64
CA ARG A 145 25.87 -4.12 8.82
C ARG A 145 27.18 -4.34 9.56
N LYS A 146 27.19 -5.15 10.63
CA LYS A 146 28.42 -5.50 11.36
C LYS A 146 29.42 -6.23 10.47
N ARG A 147 28.99 -7.22 9.67
CA ARG A 147 29.85 -7.96 8.73
C ARG A 147 30.45 -7.03 7.67
N MET A 148 29.65 -6.16 7.07
CA MET A 148 30.11 -5.18 6.09
C MET A 148 31.12 -4.20 6.69
N GLN A 149 30.89 -3.74 7.92
CA GLN A 149 31.82 -2.85 8.61
C GLN A 149 33.16 -3.54 8.93
N GLN A 150 33.13 -4.82 9.32
CA GLN A 150 34.34 -5.62 9.51
C GLN A 150 35.12 -5.76 8.21
N GLN A 151 34.45 -6.15 7.11
CA GLN A 151 35.08 -6.25 5.79
C GLN A 151 35.69 -4.93 5.32
N TYR A 152 35.00 -3.80 5.53
CA TYR A 152 35.54 -2.49 5.18
C TYR A 152 36.78 -2.14 6.02
N THR A 153 36.77 -2.49 7.30
CA THR A 153 37.90 -2.25 8.20
C THR A 153 39.10 -3.11 7.82
N GLU A 154 38.89 -4.38 7.48
CA GLU A 154 39.91 -5.31 7.00
C GLU A 154 40.50 -4.86 5.67
N MET A 155 39.66 -4.48 4.70
CA MET A 155 40.11 -3.92 3.41
C MET A 155 40.94 -2.65 3.62
N ARG A 156 40.49 -1.75 4.51
CA ARG A 156 41.22 -0.52 4.83
C ARG A 156 42.54 -0.80 5.53
N ALA A 157 42.62 -1.84 6.37
CA ALA A 157 43.87 -2.25 7.00
C ALA A 157 44.84 -2.86 5.97
N ALA A 158 44.35 -3.68 5.04
CA ALA A 158 45.13 -4.24 3.94
C ALA A 158 45.65 -3.15 2.97
N MET A 159 44.87 -2.09 2.72
CA MET A 159 45.31 -0.95 1.89
C MET A 159 46.33 -0.03 2.58
N LYS A 160 46.52 -0.15 3.90
CA LYS A 160 47.51 0.63 4.66
C LYS A 160 48.84 -0.10 4.85
N SER A 161 49.03 -1.27 4.24
CA SER A 161 50.31 -2.00 4.30
C SER A 161 51.39 -1.44 3.37
N ASP A 162 51.16 -0.36 2.64
CA ASP A 162 52.23 0.43 2.03
C ASP A 162 52.85 1.34 3.09
N GLY A 163 53.72 0.72 3.91
CA GLY A 163 54.74 1.46 4.64
C GLY A 163 55.61 2.25 3.64
N PRO A 164 56.26 3.35 4.08
CA PRO A 164 57.13 4.11 3.20
C PRO A 164 58.21 3.17 2.65
N LEU A 165 58.34 3.13 1.33
CA LEU A 165 59.41 2.46 0.59
C LEU A 165 60.76 3.05 1.01
N GLY A 166 61.26 2.57 2.16
CA GLY A 166 62.61 2.80 2.64
C GLY A 166 63.49 1.67 2.13
N SER A 167 64.16 1.91 1.00
CA SER A 167 65.54 1.51 0.71
C SER A 167 66.04 0.23 1.40
N PHE A 168 66.05 -0.88 0.66
CA PHE A 168 67.20 -1.78 0.65
C PHE A 168 67.37 -2.28 -0.78
N GLU A 169 68.41 -1.78 -1.45
CA GLU A 169 69.06 -2.46 -2.57
C GLU A 169 69.50 -3.84 -2.08
N ASP A 170 69.20 -4.93 -2.82
CA ASP A 170 70.25 -5.86 -3.23
C ASP A 170 69.82 -6.87 -4.31
N VAL A 171 70.73 -7.05 -5.26
CA VAL A 171 70.97 -8.13 -6.23
C VAL A 171 69.90 -8.53 -7.28
N PHE A 172 70.32 -8.34 -8.54
CA PHE A 172 69.77 -8.84 -9.80
C PHE A 172 69.56 -10.37 -9.87
N SER A 173 68.62 -10.80 -10.71
CA SER A 173 68.93 -11.76 -11.79
C SER A 173 68.09 -11.48 -13.02
N GLU A 174 68.81 -11.16 -14.08
CA GLU A 174 68.40 -10.94 -15.46
C GLU A 174 68.06 -12.28 -16.12
N HIS A 175 66.90 -12.40 -16.81
CA HIS A 175 66.70 -13.29 -17.97
C HIS A 175 65.42 -12.94 -18.76
N THR A 176 65.66 -12.28 -19.90
CA THR A 176 65.15 -12.56 -21.26
C THR A 176 63.68 -12.94 -21.53
N ASP A 177 63.07 -12.09 -22.38
CA ASP A 177 62.18 -12.38 -23.51
C ASP A 177 60.98 -13.33 -23.35
N SER A 178 59.79 -12.73 -23.34
CA SER A 178 58.65 -13.27 -24.10
C SER A 178 57.69 -12.16 -24.50
N THR A 179 57.80 -11.80 -25.77
CA THR A 179 56.77 -11.12 -26.54
C THR A 179 55.50 -11.96 -26.58
N ALA A 180 54.41 -11.43 -26.04
CA ALA A 180 53.06 -11.79 -26.48
C ALA A 180 52.19 -10.53 -26.44
N ALA A 181 51.99 -9.97 -27.63
CA ALA A 181 50.96 -8.99 -27.90
C ALA A 181 49.59 -9.67 -27.74
N CYS A 182 48.80 -9.24 -26.76
CA CYS A 182 47.35 -9.37 -26.80
C CYS A 182 46.75 -7.98 -26.87
N SER A 183 46.46 -7.63 -28.12
CA SER A 183 45.70 -6.50 -28.59
C SER A 183 44.34 -6.40 -27.90
N GLY A 184 43.98 -5.19 -27.47
CA GLY A 184 42.59 -4.75 -27.44
C GLY A 184 41.77 -5.15 -26.21
N SER A 185 42.04 -4.51 -25.08
CA SER A 185 40.96 -4.19 -24.13
C SER A 185 41.09 -2.71 -23.81
N ALA A 186 40.28 -1.91 -24.50
CA ALA A 186 40.03 -0.53 -24.14
C ALA A 186 39.46 -0.53 -22.73
N CYS A 187 40.37 -0.31 -21.77
CA CYS A 187 40.05 -0.12 -20.37
C CYS A 187 38.99 0.96 -20.30
N CYS A 188 37.79 0.57 -19.86
CA CYS A 188 36.68 1.48 -19.66
C CYS A 188 37.19 2.67 -18.86
N VAL A 189 37.26 3.83 -19.51
CA VAL A 189 37.38 5.13 -18.86
C VAL A 189 36.18 5.20 -17.92
N ARG A 190 36.40 4.85 -16.65
CA ARG A 190 35.50 5.21 -15.57
C ARG A 190 35.50 6.73 -15.58
N ASN A 191 34.49 7.30 -16.21
CA ASN A 191 33.96 8.57 -15.79
C ASN A 191 33.65 8.38 -14.30
N THR A 192 34.58 8.78 -13.44
CA THR A 192 34.27 9.14 -12.08
C THR A 192 33.36 10.35 -12.22
N SER A 193 32.06 10.08 -12.39
CA SER A 193 31.02 11.07 -12.16
C SER A 193 31.31 11.56 -10.76
N ASP A 194 31.78 12.81 -10.69
CA ASP A 194 31.88 13.55 -9.47
C ASP A 194 30.63 13.24 -8.64
N LEU A 195 30.87 12.77 -7.43
CA LEU A 195 29.89 12.79 -6.36
C LEU A 195 29.54 14.27 -6.15
N GLN A 196 28.68 14.80 -7.02
CA GLN A 196 27.93 16.00 -6.74
C GLN A 196 27.22 15.70 -5.44
N THR A 197 27.73 16.33 -4.39
CA THR A 197 27.07 16.45 -3.11
C THR A 197 25.76 17.15 -3.44
N VAL A 198 24.71 16.38 -3.71
CA VAL A 198 23.36 16.89 -3.89
C VAL A 198 23.02 17.49 -2.55
N ALA A 199 23.16 18.81 -2.45
CA ALA A 199 22.54 19.57 -1.38
C ALA A 199 21.08 19.15 -1.40
N VAL A 200 20.64 18.44 -0.37
CA VAL A 200 19.22 18.15 -0.17
C VAL A 200 18.60 19.51 0.08
N VAL A 201 18.11 20.13 -0.98
CA VAL A 201 17.35 21.38 -0.88
C VAL A 201 16.09 20.99 -0.13
N GLU A 202 16.01 21.43 1.13
CA GLU A 202 14.88 21.17 1.99
C GLU A 202 13.61 21.66 1.28
N GLY A 203 12.60 20.79 1.18
CA GLY A 203 11.35 21.09 0.49
C GLY A 203 11.35 20.88 -1.02
N VAL A 204 12.28 20.14 -1.62
CA VAL A 204 12.15 19.64 -3.01
C VAL A 204 11.70 18.19 -3.01
N ILE A 205 10.64 17.88 -3.78
CA ILE A 205 10.16 16.52 -4.00
C ILE A 205 10.36 16.09 -5.45
N LYS A 206 10.54 14.79 -5.67
CA LYS A 206 10.53 14.20 -7.01
C LYS A 206 9.12 13.71 -7.33
N VAL A 207 8.55 14.23 -8.40
CA VAL A 207 7.24 13.80 -8.91
C VAL A 207 7.45 12.96 -10.16
N LYS A 208 6.89 11.75 -10.16
CA LYS A 208 6.82 10.88 -11.34
C LYS A 208 5.40 10.91 -11.87
N ALA A 209 5.22 11.15 -13.16
CA ALA A 209 3.93 11.19 -13.82
C ALA A 209 3.89 10.18 -14.97
N ILE A 210 2.85 9.33 -15.01
CA ILE A 210 2.70 8.25 -16.00
C ILE A 210 1.42 8.50 -16.81
N LYS A 211 1.51 8.52 -18.15
CA LYS A 211 0.32 8.61 -19.00
C LYS A 211 -0.44 7.29 -19.00
N THR A 212 -1.74 7.33 -18.73
CA THR A 212 -2.59 6.12 -18.72
C THR A 212 -2.75 5.51 -20.12
N SER A 213 -2.69 6.31 -21.18
CA SER A 213 -2.70 5.87 -22.58
C SER A 213 -1.44 5.09 -23.03
N GLY A 214 -0.52 4.80 -22.11
CA GLY A 214 0.81 4.30 -22.42
C GLY A 214 1.78 5.43 -22.79
N GLY A 215 3.05 5.25 -22.42
CA GLY A 215 4.11 6.23 -22.67
C GLY A 215 5.24 6.15 -21.64
N ALA A 216 6.39 6.75 -21.97
CA ALA A 216 7.49 6.86 -21.02
C ALA A 216 7.08 7.74 -19.83
N PRO A 217 7.41 7.33 -18.59
CA PRO A 217 7.12 8.15 -17.41
C PRO A 217 7.94 9.45 -17.46
N LYS A 218 7.30 10.59 -17.17
CA LYS A 218 7.99 11.86 -16.95
C LYS A 218 8.36 11.97 -15.46
N GLN A 219 9.52 12.53 -15.15
CA GLN A 219 9.93 12.80 -13.78
C GLN A 219 10.46 14.22 -13.66
N VAL A 220 9.95 14.97 -12.68
CA VAL A 220 10.33 16.35 -12.40
C VAL A 220 10.70 16.51 -10.93
N SER A 221 11.57 17.46 -10.64
CA SER A 221 11.88 17.88 -9.26
C SER A 221 11.26 19.24 -9.06
N ILE A 222 10.39 19.38 -8.05
CA ILE A 222 9.61 20.59 -7.79
C ILE A 222 9.63 20.90 -6.30
N ARG A 223 9.57 22.19 -5.94
CA ARG A 223 9.50 22.58 -4.54
C ARG A 223 8.10 22.42 -3.98
N VAL A 224 7.96 22.06 -2.71
CA VAL A 224 6.67 21.84 -2.04
C VAL A 224 5.90 23.14 -1.80
N ASP A 225 6.57 24.29 -1.81
CA ASP A 225 5.97 25.62 -1.73
C ASP A 225 5.47 26.14 -3.08
N GLU A 226 5.80 25.46 -4.19
CA GLU A 226 5.23 25.76 -5.49
C GLU A 226 3.78 25.27 -5.61
N THR A 227 3.04 25.90 -6.51
CA THR A 227 1.63 25.59 -6.72
C THR A 227 1.42 24.35 -7.56
N MET A 228 0.24 23.75 -7.46
CA MET A 228 -0.12 22.62 -8.31
C MET A 228 -0.07 23.00 -9.80
N GLU A 229 -0.39 24.24 -10.18
CA GLU A 229 -0.27 24.71 -11.57
C GLU A 229 1.17 24.68 -12.08
N ALA A 230 2.14 25.06 -11.24
CA ALA A 230 3.56 24.96 -11.58
C ALA A 230 3.99 23.50 -11.83
N LEU A 231 3.38 22.53 -11.14
CA LEU A 231 3.57 21.11 -11.43
C LEU A 231 2.97 20.72 -12.79
N PHE A 232 1.78 21.21 -13.13
CA PHE A 232 1.19 21.00 -14.47
C PHE A 232 2.09 21.56 -15.58
N ASP A 233 2.62 22.78 -15.38
CA ASP A 233 3.55 23.42 -16.33
C ASP A 233 4.86 22.64 -16.45
N SER A 234 5.45 22.21 -15.32
CA SER A 234 6.70 21.45 -15.30
C SER A 234 6.59 20.09 -15.98
N LEU A 235 5.41 19.47 -15.93
CA LEU A 235 5.11 18.21 -16.61
C LEU A 235 4.71 18.40 -18.09
N GLU A 236 4.59 19.66 -18.54
CA GLU A 236 4.12 20.09 -19.87
C GLU A 236 2.76 19.49 -20.21
N LEU A 237 1.82 19.56 -19.26
CA LEU A 237 0.48 19.00 -19.42
C LEU A 237 -0.43 19.96 -20.19
N LEU A 238 -1.25 19.39 -21.06
CA LEU A 238 -2.28 20.13 -21.78
C LEU A 238 -3.42 20.53 -20.84
N GLU A 239 -4.21 21.56 -21.21
CA GLU A 239 -5.37 21.98 -20.41
C GLU A 239 -6.45 20.89 -20.26
N THR A 240 -6.50 19.95 -21.21
CA THR A 240 -7.40 18.78 -21.19
C THR A 240 -6.84 17.60 -20.40
N GLU A 241 -5.60 17.69 -19.92
CA GLU A 241 -4.95 16.65 -19.13
C GLU A 241 -5.10 16.95 -17.63
N SER A 242 -5.30 15.90 -16.86
CA SER A 242 -5.52 15.95 -15.41
C SER A 242 -4.63 14.94 -14.70
N LEU A 243 -4.26 15.25 -13.46
CA LEU A 243 -3.37 14.44 -12.64
C LEU A 243 -4.20 13.64 -11.62
N TRP A 244 -4.28 12.34 -11.81
CA TRP A 244 -4.87 11.43 -10.84
C TRP A 244 -3.84 10.98 -9.82
N TYR A 245 -4.17 11.08 -8.54
CA TYR A 245 -3.33 10.65 -7.43
C TYR A 245 -3.85 9.33 -6.86
N PRO A 246 -3.17 8.19 -7.13
CA PRO A 246 -3.70 6.87 -6.80
C PRO A 246 -3.92 6.63 -5.29
N ALA A 247 -3.04 7.17 -4.44
CA ALA A 247 -3.08 6.86 -3.00
C ALA A 247 -4.30 7.46 -2.27
N ALA A 248 -4.91 8.51 -2.83
CA ALA A 248 -6.13 9.11 -2.29
C ALA A 248 -7.33 9.01 -3.26
N SER A 249 -7.14 8.36 -4.41
CA SER A 249 -8.13 8.31 -5.50
C SER A 249 -8.67 9.68 -5.92
N VAL A 250 -7.86 10.74 -5.83
CA VAL A 250 -8.27 12.11 -6.15
C VAL A 250 -7.80 12.51 -7.54
N LEU A 251 -8.68 13.15 -8.33
CA LEU A 251 -8.34 13.75 -9.61
C LEU A 251 -8.11 15.27 -9.44
N TYR A 252 -6.94 15.71 -9.86
CA TYR A 252 -6.56 17.11 -9.89
C TYR A 252 -6.63 17.61 -11.33
N SER A 253 -7.41 18.66 -11.57
CA SER A 253 -7.45 19.36 -12.85
C SER A 253 -6.90 20.77 -12.65
N ARG A 254 -6.49 21.39 -13.75
CA ARG A 254 -5.99 22.78 -13.73
C ARG A 254 -7.04 23.77 -13.18
N THR A 255 -8.33 23.45 -13.32
CA THR A 255 -9.44 24.28 -12.84
C THR A 255 -9.83 24.04 -11.39
N SER A 256 -9.48 22.90 -10.77
CA SER A 256 -9.99 22.53 -9.44
C SER A 256 -9.18 23.08 -8.26
N LEU A 257 -8.01 23.69 -8.50
CA LEU A 257 -7.00 23.91 -7.44
C LEU A 257 -6.33 25.29 -7.43
N SER A 258 -6.97 26.31 -7.99
CA SER A 258 -6.37 27.63 -8.21
C SER A 258 -5.53 28.13 -7.00
N GLY A 259 -4.22 28.12 -7.15
CA GLY A 259 -3.27 28.72 -6.21
C GLY A 259 -2.91 27.90 -4.96
N LYS A 260 -3.35 26.64 -4.85
CA LYS A 260 -2.93 25.77 -3.73
C LYS A 260 -1.51 25.23 -3.94
N THR A 261 -0.70 25.25 -2.89
CA THR A 261 0.65 24.70 -2.91
C THR A 261 0.66 23.18 -2.78
N LEU A 262 1.72 22.54 -3.27
CA LEU A 262 1.91 21.09 -3.10
C LEU A 262 1.91 20.68 -1.63
N LYS A 263 2.51 21.51 -0.76
CA LYS A 263 2.52 21.32 0.69
C LYS A 263 1.11 21.40 1.31
N GLU A 264 0.27 22.34 0.88
CA GLU A 264 -1.12 22.46 1.34
C GLU A 264 -1.98 21.27 0.91
N LEU A 265 -1.65 20.66 -0.24
CA LEU A 265 -2.28 19.44 -0.73
C LEU A 265 -1.69 18.16 -0.11
N GLY A 266 -0.70 18.29 0.79
CA GLY A 266 -0.09 17.17 1.52
C GLY A 266 1.07 16.49 0.79
N PHE A 267 1.52 17.00 -0.35
CA PHE A 267 2.66 16.46 -1.10
C PHE A 267 3.99 16.96 -0.52
N VAL A 268 4.45 16.30 0.54
CA VAL A 268 5.73 16.61 1.23
C VAL A 268 6.84 15.60 0.93
N SER A 269 6.55 14.55 0.17
CA SER A 269 7.49 13.51 -0.23
C SER A 269 7.40 13.20 -1.72
N ASN A 270 8.33 12.36 -2.22
CA ASN A 270 8.27 11.89 -3.59
C ASN A 270 6.91 11.25 -3.89
N THR A 271 6.33 11.61 -5.03
CA THR A 271 4.93 11.33 -5.34
C THR A 271 4.78 10.80 -6.76
N LEU A 272 3.81 9.91 -6.96
CA LEU A 272 3.43 9.36 -8.26
C LEU A 272 2.03 9.87 -8.65
N PHE A 273 1.90 10.36 -9.88
CA PHE A 273 0.61 10.69 -10.48
C PHE A 273 0.40 9.95 -11.79
N HIS A 274 -0.87 9.74 -12.16
CA HIS A 274 -1.24 9.33 -13.50
C HIS A 274 -1.82 10.52 -14.27
N ILE A 275 -1.38 10.71 -15.50
CA ILE A 275 -1.93 11.73 -16.40
C ILE A 275 -3.10 11.09 -17.14
N ARG A 276 -4.30 11.67 -16.96
CA ARG A 276 -5.54 11.28 -17.64
C ARG A 276 -5.98 12.39 -18.59
N SER A 277 -6.37 12.02 -19.80
CA SER A 277 -6.99 12.95 -20.75
C SER A 277 -8.50 12.95 -20.56
N SER A 278 -9.13 14.13 -20.57
CA SER A 278 -10.59 14.26 -20.56
C SER A 278 -11.26 13.93 -21.90
N LEU A 279 -10.46 13.59 -22.92
CA LEU A 279 -10.88 13.18 -24.26
C LEU A 279 -10.74 11.66 -24.35
N SER A 280 -11.76 10.95 -23.86
CA SER A 280 -12.00 9.53 -24.16
C SER A 280 -13.42 9.38 -24.71
#